data_AF-A0A5E5AQH0-F1
#
_entry.id   AF-A0A5E5AQH0-F1
#
_cell.length_a   1.000
_cell.length_b   1.000
_cell.length_c   1.000
_cell.angle_alpha   90.00
_cell.angle_beta   90.00
_cell.angle_gamma   90.00
#
_symmetry.space_group_name_H-M   'P 1'
#
loop_
_entity.id
_entity.type
_entity.pdbx_description
1 polymer ?
#
loop_
_entity_poly.entity_id
_entity_poly.type
_entity_poly.pdbx_seq_one_letter_code
_entity_poly.pdbx_strand_id
1 'polypeptide(L)'
;MTDDNSVNVLAVDVRGQLSRVPAASLLIEFSNGQSLEFTWRQHADDPRPPSIQVWGGRVPRDEASERERPVRPYGLSIVPCASNLVTVQPRPAGELSLASANVYAVDDNDRYVAIVAESLVVELVGGRSFEIAWKNEQTASVAIYGGRMARKEWLFSEVQLRTQALAIFPLAGNVVHVHSFALQELESTTERRHPRFE
;
A
#
# COMPACT_ATOMS: atom_id res chain seq x y z
N MET A 1 -27.04 -8.51 8.28
CA MET A 1 -26.33 -8.00 7.10
C MET A 1 -24.93 -7.65 7.58
N THR A 2 -23.98 -8.54 7.34
CA THR A 2 -22.57 -8.32 7.65
C THR A 2 -21.97 -7.57 6.47
N ASP A 3 -21.37 -6.40 6.73
CA ASP A 3 -20.64 -5.62 5.73
C ASP A 3 -19.49 -6.45 5.16
N ASP A 4 -19.72 -7.09 4.01
CA ASP A 4 -18.71 -7.85 3.24
C ASP A 4 -17.65 -6.95 2.57
N ASN A 5 -17.63 -5.66 2.92
CA ASN A 5 -16.69 -4.65 2.43
C ASN A 5 -15.59 -4.28 3.45
N SER A 6 -15.46 -5.03 4.56
CA SER A 6 -14.51 -4.67 5.62
C SER A 6 -13.06 -4.93 5.19
N VAL A 7 -12.33 -3.86 4.89
CA VAL A 7 -10.86 -3.91 4.81
C VAL A 7 -10.30 -4.22 6.20
N ASN A 8 -9.42 -5.22 6.30
CA ASN A 8 -8.70 -5.51 7.53
C ASN A 8 -7.30 -4.90 7.47
N VAL A 9 -7.00 -4.03 8.42
CA VAL A 9 -5.68 -3.43 8.56
C VAL A 9 -5.03 -3.99 9.81
N LEU A 10 -3.84 -4.56 9.64
CA LEU A 10 -3.13 -5.30 10.67
C LEU A 10 -1.72 -4.75 10.82
N ALA A 11 -1.37 -4.24 12.00
CA ALA A 11 0.01 -3.93 12.34
C ALA A 11 0.80 -5.19 12.59
N VAL A 12 2.03 -5.19 12.07
CA VAL A 12 2.98 -6.29 12.19
C VAL A 12 4.02 -5.94 13.25
N ASP A 13 4.05 -6.69 14.34
CA ASP A 13 5.07 -6.51 15.37
C ASP A 13 6.43 -7.12 14.97
N VAL A 14 7.45 -6.94 15.81
CA VAL A 14 8.81 -7.45 15.59
C VAL A 14 8.91 -8.99 15.57
N ARG A 15 7.93 -9.69 16.16
CA ARG A 15 7.80 -11.16 16.10
C ARG A 15 6.94 -11.57 14.91
N GLY A 16 6.42 -10.58 14.19
CA GLY A 16 5.58 -10.74 13.04
C GLY A 16 4.15 -11.15 13.35
N GLN A 17 3.71 -11.00 14.61
CA GLN A 17 2.31 -11.16 15.00
C GLN A 17 1.46 -10.01 14.43
N LEU A 18 0.19 -10.30 14.21
CA LEU A 18 -0.77 -9.38 13.61
C LEU A 18 -1.71 -8.85 14.67
N SER A 19 -1.86 -7.52 14.71
CA SER A 19 -2.82 -6.84 15.58
C SER A 19 -3.67 -5.89 14.76
N ARG A 20 -4.99 -5.89 14.98
CA ARG A 20 -5.90 -5.05 14.19
C ARG A 20 -5.72 -3.57 14.53
N VAL A 21 -5.68 -2.74 13.50
CA VAL A 21 -5.61 -1.28 13.60
C VAL A 21 -6.87 -0.69 12.95
N PRO A 22 -7.65 0.15 13.65
CA PRO A 22 -8.73 0.90 13.01
C PRO A 22 -8.12 2.03 12.18
N ALA A 23 -8.08 1.86 10.86
CA ALA A 23 -7.50 2.84 9.95
C ALA A 23 -8.31 2.90 8.64
N ALA A 24 -8.38 4.10 8.08
CA ALA A 24 -8.87 4.42 6.75
C ALA A 24 -7.73 4.68 5.76
N SER A 25 -6.60 5.19 6.26
CA SER A 25 -5.35 5.35 5.53
C SER A 25 -4.13 5.22 6.45
N LEU A 26 -2.96 5.10 5.84
CA LEU A 26 -1.64 5.15 6.48
C LEU A 26 -0.91 6.39 5.98
N LEU A 27 -0.50 7.27 6.89
CA LEU A 27 0.31 8.44 6.60
C LEU A 27 1.74 8.22 7.10
N ILE A 28 2.71 8.46 6.22
CA ILE A 28 4.13 8.48 6.54
C ILE A 28 4.65 9.90 6.29
N GLU A 29 5.06 10.59 7.35
CA GLU A 29 5.66 11.92 7.29
C GLU A 29 7.17 11.83 7.47
N PHE A 30 7.93 12.28 6.48
CA PHE A 30 9.38 12.27 6.50
C PHE A 30 9.94 13.51 7.22
N SER A 31 11.19 13.45 7.66
CA SER A 31 11.86 14.54 8.39
C SER A 31 11.94 15.86 7.63
N ASN A 32 11.90 15.83 6.29
CA ASN A 32 11.93 17.02 5.44
C ASN A 32 10.53 17.63 5.22
N GLY A 33 9.49 17.11 5.88
CA GLY A 33 8.11 17.56 5.77
C GLY A 33 7.35 17.02 4.56
N GLN A 34 7.98 16.21 3.70
CA GLN A 34 7.26 15.46 2.67
C GLN A 34 6.48 14.32 3.30
N SER A 35 5.49 13.79 2.57
CA SER A 35 4.71 12.66 3.04
C SER A 35 4.28 11.72 1.94
N LEU A 36 3.94 10.50 2.34
CA LEU A 36 3.18 9.54 1.55
C LEU A 36 1.92 9.15 2.30
N GLU A 37 0.79 9.11 1.61
CA GLU A 37 -0.45 8.57 2.16
C GLU A 37 -0.92 7.37 1.34
N PHE A 38 -1.21 6.27 2.03
CA PHE A 38 -1.73 5.04 1.46
C PHE A 38 -3.18 4.90 1.88
N THR A 39 -4.11 4.85 0.92
CA THR A 39 -5.53 4.65 1.19
C THR A 39 -6.05 3.42 0.47
N TRP A 40 -6.93 2.68 1.12
CA TRP A 40 -7.65 1.54 0.56
C TRP A 40 -9.12 1.88 0.31
N ARG A 41 -9.47 3.17 0.41
CA ARG A 41 -10.77 3.64 -0.03
C ARG A 41 -10.78 3.76 -1.54
N GLN A 42 -11.73 3.08 -2.14
CA GLN A 42 -12.04 3.18 -3.56
C GLN A 42 -13.48 3.69 -3.68
N HIS A 43 -13.73 4.58 -4.65
CA HIS A 43 -15.09 5.06 -4.91
C HIS A 43 -15.96 3.87 -5.34
N ALA A 44 -17.22 3.83 -4.92
CA ALA A 44 -18.12 2.71 -5.21
C ALA A 44 -18.28 2.46 -6.73
N ASP A 45 -18.24 3.54 -7.52
CA ASP A 45 -18.37 3.49 -8.98
C ASP A 45 -17.03 3.31 -9.73
N ASP A 46 -15.92 3.12 -9.03
CA ASP A 46 -14.62 2.91 -9.67
C ASP A 46 -14.56 1.48 -10.25
N PRO A 47 -14.52 1.30 -11.59
CA PRO A 47 -14.59 -0.02 -12.22
C PRO A 47 -13.29 -0.82 -12.08
N ARG A 48 -12.24 -0.23 -11.52
CA ARG A 48 -10.95 -0.89 -11.37
C ARG A 48 -11.02 -1.97 -10.28
N PRO A 49 -10.17 -3.00 -10.35
CA PRO A 49 -10.08 -3.97 -9.27
C PRO A 49 -9.69 -3.32 -7.93
N PRO A 50 -10.14 -3.88 -6.78
CA PRO A 50 -9.73 -3.46 -5.44
C PRO A 50 -8.22 -3.24 -5.36
N SER A 51 -7.84 -2.05 -4.90
CA SER A 51 -6.45 -1.58 -4.91
C SER A 51 -6.19 -0.69 -3.70
N ILE A 52 -4.91 -0.43 -3.45
CA ILE A 52 -4.50 0.71 -2.62
C ILE A 52 -4.11 1.86 -3.53
N GLN A 53 -4.39 3.09 -3.12
CA GLN A 53 -3.84 4.29 -3.73
C GLN A 53 -2.66 4.77 -2.92
N VAL A 54 -1.60 5.17 -3.60
CA VAL A 54 -0.41 5.78 -3.01
C VAL A 54 -0.36 7.22 -3.48
N TRP A 55 -0.37 8.15 -2.53
CA TRP A 55 -0.34 9.59 -2.77
C TRP A 55 1.00 10.18 -2.34
N GLY A 56 1.59 11.00 -3.19
CA GLY A 56 2.69 11.90 -2.83
C GLY A 56 2.11 13.14 -2.17
N GLY A 57 2.20 13.20 -0.85
CA GLY A 57 1.44 14.14 -0.03
C GLY A 57 0.20 13.47 0.60
N ARG A 58 -0.77 14.29 0.98
CA ARG A 58 -2.04 13.85 1.58
C ARG A 58 -3.09 13.54 0.52
N VAL A 59 -3.99 12.61 0.81
CA VAL A 59 -5.23 12.40 0.06
C VAL A 59 -6.10 13.65 0.22
N PRO A 60 -6.62 14.24 -0.87
CA PRO A 60 -7.58 15.35 -0.76
C PRO A 60 -8.83 14.93 0.02
N ARG A 61 -9.26 15.75 0.99
CA ARG A 61 -10.50 15.55 1.75
C ARG A 61 -11.55 16.58 1.32
N ASP A 62 -12.80 16.15 1.17
CA ASP A 62 -13.92 17.01 0.73
C ASP A 62 -14.23 18.15 1.71
N GLU A 63 -13.89 17.97 3.00
CA GLU A 63 -14.01 18.97 4.06
C GLU A 63 -12.62 19.41 4.54
N ALA A 64 -11.78 19.92 3.63
CA ALA A 64 -10.54 20.58 4.03
C ALA A 64 -10.86 21.80 4.89
N SER A 65 -10.89 21.61 6.22
CA SER A 65 -11.01 22.73 7.15
C SER A 65 -9.83 23.68 6.90
N GLU A 66 -10.02 24.99 7.07
CA GLU A 66 -8.95 26.00 6.91
C GLU A 66 -7.70 25.75 7.78
N ARG A 67 -7.76 24.76 8.70
CA ARG A 67 -6.67 24.29 9.55
C ARG A 67 -5.79 23.21 8.92
N GLU A 68 -6.18 22.63 7.80
CA GLU A 68 -5.32 21.68 7.10
C GLU A 68 -4.11 22.44 6.55
N ARG A 69 -2.90 22.00 6.94
CA ARG A 69 -1.65 22.48 6.33
C ARG A 69 -1.81 22.34 4.81
N PRO A 70 -1.39 23.34 4.00
CA PRO A 70 -1.58 23.29 2.57
C PRO A 70 -1.03 21.98 2.02
N VAL A 71 -1.92 21.15 1.46
CA VAL A 71 -1.57 19.88 0.81
C VAL A 71 -0.65 20.22 -0.35
N ARG A 72 0.65 20.04 -0.18
CA ARG A 72 1.61 20.16 -1.27
C ARG A 72 1.70 18.78 -1.93
N PRO A 73 1.11 18.57 -3.11
CA PRO A 73 1.29 17.33 -3.81
C PRO A 73 2.77 17.20 -4.21
N TYR A 74 3.33 16.02 -3.97
CA TYR A 74 4.68 15.65 -4.40
C TYR A 74 4.57 14.64 -5.53
N GLY A 75 5.48 14.71 -6.50
CA GLY A 75 5.57 13.63 -7.48
C GLY A 75 5.90 12.31 -6.78
N LEU A 76 5.61 11.17 -7.41
CA LEU A 76 6.05 9.87 -6.91
C LEU A 76 7.25 9.36 -7.70
N SER A 77 8.21 8.77 -7.01
CA SER A 77 9.22 7.90 -7.59
C SER A 77 8.88 6.47 -7.21
N ILE A 78 8.72 5.61 -8.22
CA ILE A 78 8.35 4.21 -8.05
C ILE A 78 9.42 3.36 -8.72
N VAL A 79 9.99 2.43 -7.96
CA VAL A 79 11.02 1.51 -8.45
C VAL A 79 10.49 0.09 -8.33
N PRO A 80 10.23 -0.60 -9.46
CA PRO A 80 9.97 -2.03 -9.43
C PRO A 80 11.21 -2.78 -8.96
N CYS A 81 11.05 -3.68 -7.98
CA CYS A 81 12.16 -4.49 -7.46
C CYS A 81 11.95 -5.99 -7.72
N ALA A 82 10.70 -6.45 -7.74
CA ALA A 82 10.30 -7.81 -8.12
C ALA A 82 8.85 -7.81 -8.63
N SER A 83 8.35 -8.95 -9.11
CA SER A 83 6.94 -9.07 -9.55
C SER A 83 5.92 -8.80 -8.44
N ASN A 84 6.31 -9.00 -7.19
CA ASN A 84 5.50 -8.76 -5.99
C ASN A 84 6.02 -7.60 -5.13
N LEU A 85 7.00 -6.80 -5.59
CA LEU A 85 7.62 -5.76 -4.78
C LEU A 85 7.92 -4.51 -5.59
N VAL A 86 7.46 -3.37 -5.06
CA VAL A 86 7.82 -2.04 -5.54
C VAL A 86 8.24 -1.18 -4.35
N THR A 87 9.16 -0.24 -4.57
CA THR A 87 9.43 0.82 -3.58
C THR A 87 8.90 2.16 -4.07
N VAL A 88 8.43 2.98 -3.13
CA VAL A 88 7.83 4.28 -3.39
C VAL A 88 8.43 5.36 -2.48
N GLN A 89 8.64 6.56 -3.02
CA GLN A 89 9.10 7.74 -2.27
C GLN A 89 8.58 9.02 -2.92
N PRO A 90 8.41 10.12 -2.15
CA PRO A 90 8.03 11.42 -2.72
C PRO A 90 9.18 12.03 -3.54
N ARG A 91 8.83 12.88 -4.51
CA ARG A 91 9.73 13.61 -5.42
C ARG A 91 9.54 15.12 -5.30
N PRO A 92 10.63 15.92 -5.29
CA PRO A 92 12.03 15.51 -5.34
C PRO A 92 12.44 14.80 -4.05
N ALA A 93 13.28 13.77 -4.16
CA ALA A 93 13.60 12.86 -3.06
C ALA A 93 14.50 13.44 -1.96
N GLY A 94 14.95 14.70 -2.09
CA GLY A 94 15.73 15.44 -1.07
C GLY A 94 16.73 14.60 -0.25
N GLU A 95 17.00 15.03 0.98
CA GLU A 95 17.52 14.13 2.02
C GLU A 95 16.32 13.58 2.78
N LEU A 96 15.71 12.52 2.25
CA LEU A 96 14.67 11.78 2.96
C LEU A 96 15.35 10.79 3.94
N SER A 97 14.73 10.60 5.10
CA SER A 97 15.13 9.56 6.06
C SER A 97 13.88 8.91 6.65
N LEU A 98 13.81 7.58 6.55
CA LEU A 98 12.77 6.78 7.21
C LEU A 98 13.06 6.56 8.69
N ALA A 99 14.33 6.64 9.12
CA ALA A 99 14.71 6.48 10.53
C ALA A 99 14.10 7.57 11.43
N SER A 100 13.74 8.72 10.84
CA SER A 100 13.10 9.86 11.51
C SER A 100 11.69 10.13 10.98
N ALA A 101 11.10 9.19 10.24
CA ALA A 101 9.73 9.34 9.75
C ALA A 101 8.72 9.05 10.87
N ASN A 102 7.66 9.85 10.91
CA ASN A 102 6.50 9.59 11.75
C ASN A 102 5.47 8.81 10.95
N VAL A 103 4.94 7.74 11.53
CA VAL A 103 3.96 6.86 10.87
C VAL A 103 2.65 6.88 11.65
N TYR A 104 1.55 7.16 10.95
CA TYR A 104 0.23 7.30 11.54
C TYR A 104 -0.80 6.43 10.81
N ALA A 105 -1.63 5.73 11.58
CA ALA A 105 -2.93 5.29 11.12
C ALA A 105 -3.86 6.50 11.18
N VAL A 106 -4.58 6.76 10.10
CA VAL A 106 -5.57 7.83 10.05
C VAL A 106 -6.94 7.20 9.92
N ASP A 107 -7.83 7.49 10.85
CA ASP A 107 -9.19 6.95 10.84
C ASP A 107 -10.14 7.76 9.93
N ASP A 108 -11.40 7.31 9.88
CA ASP A 108 -12.44 7.94 9.07
C ASP A 108 -12.75 9.40 9.48
N ASN A 109 -12.39 9.80 10.70
CA ASN A 109 -12.62 11.14 11.27
C ASN A 109 -11.35 12.03 11.21
N ASP A 110 -10.35 11.66 10.40
CA ASP A 110 -9.03 12.31 10.35
C ASP A 110 -8.29 12.33 11.70
N ARG A 111 -8.53 11.33 12.56
CA ARG A 111 -7.72 11.17 13.77
C ARG A 111 -6.45 10.40 13.44
N TYR A 112 -5.33 10.98 13.84
CA TYR A 112 -4.00 10.38 13.70
C TYR A 112 -3.66 9.57 14.95
N VAL A 113 -3.30 8.31 14.75
CA VAL A 113 -2.80 7.41 15.79
C VAL A 113 -1.42 6.95 15.37
N ALA A 114 -0.40 7.30 16.16
CA ALA A 114 0.97 6.88 15.90
C ALA A 114 1.09 5.35 15.90
N ILE A 115 1.76 4.79 14.90
CA ILE A 115 1.99 3.36 14.76
C ILE A 115 3.41 3.03 15.20
N VAL A 116 3.53 2.15 16.19
CA VAL A 116 4.81 1.58 16.63
C VAL A 116 4.90 0.16 16.05
N ALA A 117 5.15 0.07 14.74
CA ALA A 117 5.30 -1.17 13.99
C ALA A 117 6.32 -0.98 12.86
N GLU A 118 6.68 -2.06 12.17
CA GLU A 118 7.61 -2.02 11.03
C GLU A 118 6.91 -2.11 9.67
N SER A 119 5.69 -2.67 9.67
CA SER A 119 4.83 -2.76 8.50
C SER A 119 3.35 -2.83 8.88
N LEU A 120 2.48 -2.54 7.91
CA LEU A 120 1.06 -2.82 7.94
C LEU A 120 0.71 -3.84 6.86
N VAL A 121 -0.16 -4.79 7.20
CA VAL A 121 -0.86 -5.63 6.23
C VAL A 121 -2.25 -5.05 6.01
N VAL A 122 -2.61 -4.84 4.75
CA VAL A 122 -3.93 -4.41 4.31
C VAL A 122 -4.56 -5.56 3.54
N GLU A 123 -5.61 -6.16 4.09
CA GLU A 123 -6.39 -7.22 3.43
C GLU A 123 -7.68 -6.61 2.86
N LEU A 124 -7.78 -6.64 1.54
CA LEU A 124 -8.95 -6.19 0.79
C LEU A 124 -9.89 -7.36 0.50
N VAL A 125 -11.11 -7.02 0.10
CA VAL A 125 -12.11 -7.99 -0.37
C VAL A 125 -11.57 -8.82 -1.54
N GLY A 126 -11.92 -10.11 -1.56
CA GLY A 126 -11.49 -11.05 -2.59
C GLY A 126 -10.10 -11.66 -2.33
N GLY A 127 -9.61 -11.63 -1.09
CA GLY A 127 -8.35 -12.30 -0.70
C GLY A 127 -7.09 -11.56 -1.14
N ARG A 128 -7.23 -10.32 -1.64
CA ARG A 128 -6.11 -9.47 -2.04
C ARG A 128 -5.48 -8.85 -0.81
N SER A 129 -4.17 -8.82 -0.76
CA SER A 129 -3.47 -8.19 0.35
C SER A 129 -2.21 -7.46 -0.08
N PHE A 130 -1.81 -6.51 0.75
CA PHE A 130 -0.56 -5.77 0.62
C PHE A 130 0.14 -5.75 1.97
N GLU A 131 1.46 -5.82 1.97
CA GLU A 131 2.27 -5.46 3.13
C GLU A 131 3.06 -4.20 2.81
N ILE A 132 2.75 -3.11 3.51
CA ILE A 132 3.40 -1.81 3.39
C ILE A 132 4.45 -1.74 4.48
N ALA A 133 5.73 -1.79 4.11
CA ALA A 133 6.85 -1.82 5.04
C ALA A 133 7.69 -0.55 4.90
N TRP A 134 7.97 0.10 6.03
CA TRP A 134 8.79 1.31 6.10
C TRP A 134 10.15 1.06 6.77
N LYS A 135 10.55 -0.21 6.88
CA LYS A 135 11.86 -0.62 7.36
C LYS A 135 12.85 -0.71 6.21
N ASN A 136 13.46 0.41 5.86
CA ASN A 136 14.70 0.39 5.10
C ASN A 136 15.61 1.52 5.55
N GLU A 137 16.59 1.22 6.40
CA GLU A 137 17.60 2.20 6.85
C GLU A 137 18.54 2.62 5.72
N GLN A 138 18.58 1.85 4.62
CA GLN A 138 19.49 2.06 3.49
C GLN A 138 18.85 2.83 2.34
N THR A 139 17.51 2.90 2.28
CA THR A 139 16.78 3.68 1.27
C THR A 139 15.66 4.43 1.94
N ALA A 140 15.46 5.71 1.62
CA ALA A 140 14.34 6.49 2.14
C ALA A 140 13.00 6.19 1.43
N SER A 141 12.82 4.94 1.00
CA SER A 141 11.69 4.47 0.22
C SER A 141 10.87 3.43 0.98
N VAL A 142 9.56 3.54 0.87
CA VAL A 142 8.60 2.62 1.49
C VAL A 142 8.39 1.45 0.53
N ALA A 143 8.48 0.23 1.04
CA ALA A 143 8.25 -0.98 0.27
C ALA A 143 6.77 -1.36 0.28
N ILE A 144 6.25 -1.79 -0.86
CA ILE A 144 4.91 -2.36 -1.01
C ILE A 144 5.08 -3.77 -1.57
N TYR A 145 4.69 -4.76 -0.77
CA TYR A 145 4.64 -6.15 -1.19
C TYR A 145 3.22 -6.52 -1.62
N GLY A 146 3.08 -7.24 -2.72
CA GLY A 146 1.85 -7.95 -3.06
C GLY A 146 1.75 -9.20 -2.18
N GLY A 147 0.70 -9.27 -1.39
CA GLY A 147 0.55 -10.25 -0.34
C GLY A 147 1.37 -9.88 0.91
N ARG A 148 2.23 -10.78 1.36
CA ARG A 148 3.05 -10.62 2.56
C ARG A 148 4.54 -10.56 2.25
N MET A 149 5.29 -9.80 3.03
CA MET A 149 6.75 -9.84 3.02
C MET A 149 7.21 -11.24 3.46
N ALA A 150 8.06 -11.89 2.66
CA ALA A 150 8.60 -13.21 2.99
C ALA A 150 9.46 -13.13 4.26
N ARG A 151 9.28 -14.08 5.15
CA ARG A 151 10.03 -14.19 6.40
C ARG A 151 10.88 -15.44 6.41
N LYS A 152 12.02 -15.39 7.11
CA LYS A 152 13.00 -16.49 7.13
C LYS A 152 12.45 -17.75 7.79
N GLU A 153 11.48 -17.57 8.67
CA GLU A 153 10.87 -18.64 9.47
C GLU A 153 9.76 -19.38 8.70
N TRP A 154 9.31 -18.84 7.56
CA TRP A 154 8.24 -19.44 6.76
C TRP A 154 8.79 -20.52 5.84
N LEU A 155 8.02 -21.60 5.69
CA LEU A 155 8.26 -22.59 4.67
C LEU A 155 8.03 -22.00 3.28
N PHE A 156 8.69 -22.55 2.28
CA PHE A 156 8.52 -22.11 0.88
C PHE A 156 7.06 -22.16 0.43
N SER A 157 6.31 -23.19 0.82
CA SER A 157 4.88 -23.32 0.52
C SER A 157 4.06 -22.18 1.14
N GLU A 158 4.40 -21.73 2.35
CA GLU A 158 3.74 -20.60 3.00
C GLU A 158 4.08 -19.29 2.30
N VAL A 159 5.32 -19.11 1.85
CA VAL A 159 5.73 -17.95 1.05
C VAL A 159 4.95 -17.90 -0.27
N GLN A 160 4.81 -19.04 -0.97
CA GLN A 160 4.04 -19.11 -2.21
C GLN A 160 2.56 -18.77 -2.01
N LEU A 161 1.92 -19.33 -0.97
CA LEU A 161 0.51 -19.06 -0.66
C LEU A 161 0.23 -17.59 -0.31
N ARG A 162 1.23 -16.88 0.21
CA ARG A 162 1.09 -15.51 0.70
C ARG A 162 1.65 -14.46 -0.27
N THR A 163 2.20 -14.87 -1.41
CA THR A 163 2.77 -13.95 -2.41
C THR A 163 1.76 -13.63 -3.50
N GLN A 164 1.59 -12.34 -3.80
CA GLN A 164 0.75 -11.87 -4.89
C GLN A 164 1.58 -10.97 -5.81
N ALA A 165 1.34 -11.02 -7.11
CA ALA A 165 1.97 -10.09 -8.05
C ALA A 165 1.33 -8.70 -7.93
N LEU A 166 2.06 -7.67 -8.35
CA LEU A 166 1.62 -6.27 -8.33
C LEU A 166 1.43 -5.72 -9.74
N ALA A 167 0.33 -4.99 -9.95
CA ALA A 167 0.12 -4.11 -11.09
C ALA A 167 0.03 -2.67 -10.59
N ILE A 168 0.64 -1.73 -11.33
CA ILE A 168 0.65 -0.31 -11.01
C ILE A 168 -0.07 0.45 -12.12
N PHE A 169 -1.04 1.28 -11.74
CA PHE A 169 -1.77 2.14 -12.66
C PHE A 169 -1.56 3.60 -12.24
N PRO A 170 -0.69 4.35 -12.94
CA PRO A 170 -0.52 5.78 -12.69
C PRO A 170 -1.81 6.55 -12.97
N LEU A 171 -2.24 7.40 -12.04
CA LEU A 171 -3.42 8.25 -12.23
C LEU A 171 -3.06 9.70 -12.51
N ALA A 172 -2.07 10.21 -11.78
CA ALA A 172 -1.48 11.53 -11.96
C ALA A 172 -0.03 11.50 -11.47
N GLY A 173 0.69 12.62 -11.62
CA GLY A 173 2.10 12.69 -11.22
C GLY A 173 2.36 12.40 -9.73
N ASN A 174 1.34 12.60 -8.88
CA ASN A 174 1.39 12.43 -7.43
C ASN A 174 0.52 11.27 -6.91
N VAL A 175 -0.11 10.47 -7.77
CA VAL A 175 -0.96 9.37 -7.32
C VAL A 175 -0.91 8.17 -8.27
N VAL A 176 -0.80 6.99 -7.68
CA VAL A 176 -0.88 5.70 -8.38
C VAL A 176 -1.83 4.75 -7.67
N HIS A 177 -2.48 3.88 -8.42
CA HIS A 177 -3.12 2.68 -7.90
C HIS A 177 -2.16 1.51 -7.92
N VAL A 178 -2.14 0.73 -6.85
CA VAL A 178 -1.39 -0.52 -6.75
C VAL A 178 -2.39 -1.64 -6.49
N HIS A 179 -2.42 -2.60 -7.40
CA HIS A 179 -3.33 -3.74 -7.39
C HIS A 179 -2.54 -5.02 -7.17
N SER A 180 -3.04 -5.91 -6.31
CA SER A 180 -2.46 -7.25 -6.12
C SER A 180 -3.35 -8.33 -6.73
N PHE A 181 -2.72 -9.36 -7.28
CA PHE A 181 -3.41 -10.49 -7.87
C PHE A 181 -2.61 -11.79 -7.66
N ALA A 182 -3.32 -12.90 -7.54
CA ALA A 182 -2.68 -14.19 -7.31
C ALA A 182 -1.98 -14.65 -8.59
N LEU A 183 -0.80 -15.24 -8.46
CA LEU A 183 -0.05 -15.75 -9.61
C LEU A 183 -0.83 -16.82 -10.41
N GLN A 184 -1.69 -17.58 -9.74
CA GLN A 184 -2.55 -18.60 -10.37
C GLN A 184 -3.66 -18.00 -11.25
N GLU A 185 -4.08 -16.76 -11.01
CA GLU A 185 -5.08 -16.09 -11.85
C GLU A 185 -4.54 -15.80 -13.25
N LEU A 186 -3.24 -15.52 -13.39
CA LEU A 186 -2.58 -15.30 -14.67
C LEU A 186 -2.66 -16.54 -15.57
N GLU A 187 -2.44 -17.74 -15.02
CA GLU A 187 -2.39 -19.00 -15.78
C GLU A 187 -3.75 -19.29 -16.43
N SER A 188 -4.85 -19.06 -15.70
CA SER A 188 -6.23 -19.26 -16.18
C SER A 188 -6.63 -18.34 -17.35
N THR A 189 -6.01 -17.16 -17.47
CA THR A 189 -6.27 -16.22 -18.57
C THR A 189 -5.50 -16.55 -19.84
N THR A 190 -4.33 -17.20 -19.73
CA THR A 190 -3.50 -17.58 -20.89
C THR A 190 -4.08 -18.73 -21.69
N GLU A 191 -4.81 -19.66 -21.07
CA GLU A 191 -5.42 -20.79 -21.80
C GLU A 191 -6.61 -20.39 -22.70
N ARG A 192 -7.18 -19.18 -22.54
CA ARG A 192 -8.34 -18.71 -23.32
C ARG A 192 -7.99 -17.92 -24.59
N ARG A 193 -6.73 -17.81 -25.00
CA ARG A 193 -6.33 -16.96 -26.15
C ARG A 193 -5.39 -17.62 -27.18
N HIS A 194 -5.63 -18.89 -27.50
CA HIS A 194 -5.22 -19.40 -28.82
C HIS A 194 -6.46 -19.60 -29.68
N PRO A 195 -6.80 -18.69 -30.62
CA PRO A 195 -7.58 -19.11 -31.77
C PRO A 195 -6.74 -20.19 -32.47
N ARG A 196 -7.24 -21.42 -32.48
CA ARG A 196 -6.76 -22.42 -33.43
C ARG A 196 -7.09 -21.87 -34.81
N PHE A 197 -6.07 -21.41 -35.52
CA PHE A 197 -6.18 -21.23 -36.95
C PHE A 197 -6.22 -22.64 -37.54
N GLU A 198 -7.43 -23.13 -37.82
CA GLU A 198 -7.67 -24.22 -38.76
C GLU A 198 -7.61 -23.69 -40.19
#